data_AF-A0A7S1UTA6-F1
#
_entry.id   AF-A0A7S1UTA6-F1
#
_cell.length_a   1.000
_cell.length_b   1.000
_cell.length_c   1.000
_cell.angle_alpha   90.00
_cell.angle_beta   90.00
_cell.angle_gamma   90.00
#
_symmetry.space_group_name_H-M   'P 1'
#
loop_
_entity.id
_entity.type
_entity.pdbx_description
1 polymer ?
#
loop_
_entity_poly.entity_id
_entity_poly.type
_entity_poly.pdbx_seq_one_letter_code
_entity_poly.pdbx_strand_id
1 'polypeptide(L)'
;AAKMARTKKAYPLSAKYLKNALRLLGPAKWKVNYDRSLEMHLFLIELYMACGNNAEIETVVNDVSKNARTLEDKLPAMLNKVIFLGSMCQYAEAITYATSVVQLCGKSLPKNPGSLQIMIMLSSIRRLVARLTDDDIVKLPVITDKKVKYLLELYSRVGSYATMMDRNSLRVWCSLRAVQLS
;
A
#
# COMPACT_ATOMS: atom_id res chain seq x y z
N ALA A 1 11.14 22.84 -18.54
CA ALA A 1 9.80 22.23 -18.30
C ALA A 1 9.75 21.36 -17.04
N ALA A 2 10.73 20.50 -16.76
CA ALA A 2 10.73 19.60 -15.58
C ALA A 2 10.77 20.31 -14.20
N LYS A 3 11.25 21.57 -14.12
CA LYS A 3 11.36 22.33 -12.86
C LYS A 3 10.05 22.95 -12.36
N MET A 4 9.01 22.99 -13.19
CA MET A 4 7.67 23.50 -12.80
C MET A 4 6.82 22.48 -12.03
N ALA A 5 7.25 21.20 -11.97
CA ALA A 5 6.52 20.11 -11.33
C ALA A 5 6.48 20.16 -9.79
N ARG A 6 7.04 21.20 -9.16
CA ARG A 6 7.26 21.25 -7.70
C ARG A 6 6.19 22.01 -6.91
N THR A 7 5.01 22.24 -7.48
CA THR A 7 3.87 22.84 -6.75
C THR A 7 2.59 22.07 -7.02
N LYS A 8 1.70 21.99 -6.02
CA LYS A 8 0.35 21.39 -6.14
C LYS A 8 -0.43 21.90 -7.37
N LYS A 9 -0.13 23.12 -7.85
CA LYS A 9 -0.72 23.71 -9.07
C LYS A 9 -0.36 22.97 -10.37
N ALA A 10 0.78 22.28 -10.43
CA ALA A 10 1.20 21.54 -11.63
C ALA A 10 0.68 20.11 -11.69
N TYR A 11 0.08 19.58 -10.61
CA TYR A 11 -0.36 18.19 -10.55
C TYR A 11 -1.49 17.86 -11.52
N PRO A 12 -2.56 18.68 -11.66
CA PRO A 12 -3.62 18.38 -12.63
C PRO A 12 -3.09 18.36 -14.08
N LEU A 13 -2.19 19.31 -14.39
CA LEU A 13 -1.57 19.39 -15.71
C LEU A 13 -0.64 18.19 -15.98
N SER A 14 0.14 17.80 -14.99
CA SER A 14 1.03 16.63 -15.07
C SER A 14 0.23 15.34 -15.25
N ALA A 15 -0.88 15.18 -14.51
CA ALA A 15 -1.78 14.03 -14.64
C ALA A 15 -2.38 13.96 -16.05
N LYS A 16 -2.81 15.11 -16.59
CA LYS A 16 -3.34 15.22 -17.96
C LYS A 16 -2.30 14.81 -19.02
N TYR A 17 -1.06 15.31 -18.91
CA TYR A 17 0.00 14.93 -19.85
C TYR A 17 0.33 13.44 -19.76
N LEU A 18 0.41 12.91 -18.55
CA LEU A 18 0.73 11.50 -18.31
C LEU A 18 -0.38 10.57 -18.84
N LYS A 19 -1.65 10.89 -18.60
CA LYS A 19 -2.81 10.19 -19.18
C LYS A 19 -2.76 10.19 -20.71
N ASN A 20 -2.44 11.34 -21.32
CA ASN A 20 -2.33 11.45 -22.78
C ASN A 20 -1.15 10.62 -23.33
N ALA A 21 0.00 10.66 -22.66
CA ALA A 21 1.15 9.83 -23.04
C ALA A 21 0.81 8.33 -22.99
N LEU A 22 0.13 7.87 -21.94
CA LEU A 22 -0.36 6.49 -21.81
C LEU A 22 -1.38 6.10 -22.88
N ARG A 23 -2.16 7.07 -23.40
CA ARG A 23 -3.08 6.84 -24.53
C ARG A 23 -2.33 6.70 -25.84
N LEU A 24 -1.31 7.54 -26.08
CA LEU A 24 -0.48 7.50 -27.29
C LEU A 24 0.36 6.23 -27.40
N LEU A 25 0.82 5.67 -26.27
CA LEU A 25 1.52 4.37 -26.24
C LEU A 25 0.61 3.18 -26.64
N GLY A 26 -0.71 3.38 -26.68
CA GLY A 26 -1.68 2.38 -27.11
C GLY A 26 -1.79 1.15 -26.19
N PRO A 27 -2.59 0.14 -26.58
CA PRO A 27 -2.79 -1.07 -25.77
C PRO A 27 -1.54 -1.96 -25.70
N ALA A 28 -0.64 -1.88 -26.69
CA ALA A 28 0.59 -2.65 -26.72
C ALA A 28 1.63 -2.20 -25.67
N LYS A 29 1.40 -1.07 -24.97
CA LYS A 29 2.31 -0.50 -23.96
C LYS A 29 2.75 -1.50 -22.89
N TRP A 30 1.83 -2.33 -22.39
CA TRP A 30 2.11 -3.37 -21.41
C TRP A 30 2.97 -4.51 -21.95
N LYS A 31 3.02 -4.70 -23.27
CA LYS A 31 3.88 -5.70 -23.92
C LYS A 31 5.25 -5.11 -24.29
N VAL A 32 5.26 -3.94 -24.95
CA VAL A 32 6.46 -3.34 -25.56
C VAL A 32 7.27 -2.53 -24.56
N ASN A 33 6.62 -1.78 -23.66
CA ASN A 33 7.26 -0.85 -22.73
C ASN A 33 6.76 -1.09 -21.30
N TYR A 34 6.83 -2.34 -20.83
CA TYR A 34 6.20 -2.76 -19.58
C TYR A 34 6.62 -1.93 -18.36
N ASP A 35 7.92 -1.84 -18.07
CA ASP A 35 8.43 -1.19 -16.86
C ASP A 35 8.04 0.29 -16.83
N ARG A 36 8.23 0.98 -17.96
CA ARG A 36 7.85 2.39 -18.10
C ARG A 36 6.34 2.59 -18.02
N SER A 37 5.56 1.68 -18.59
CA SER A 37 4.11 1.72 -18.49
C SER A 37 3.70 1.57 -17.03
N LEU A 38 4.23 0.58 -16.31
CA LEU A 38 3.95 0.37 -14.90
C LEU A 38 4.26 1.62 -14.08
N GLU A 39 5.48 2.17 -14.21
CA GLU A 39 5.91 3.40 -13.54
C GLU A 39 4.96 4.57 -13.82
N MET A 40 4.60 4.80 -15.09
CA MET A 40 3.69 5.88 -15.48
C MET A 40 2.27 5.69 -14.91
N HIS A 41 1.75 4.46 -14.83
CA HIS A 41 0.44 4.24 -14.21
C HIS A 41 0.50 4.46 -12.69
N LEU A 42 1.56 4.01 -12.01
CA LEU A 42 1.73 4.23 -10.57
C LEU A 42 1.85 5.72 -10.25
N PHE A 43 2.65 6.46 -11.02
CA PHE A 43 2.77 7.90 -10.84
C PHE A 43 1.46 8.65 -11.15
N LEU A 44 0.68 8.16 -12.11
CA LEU A 44 -0.64 8.73 -12.40
C LEU A 44 -1.62 8.56 -11.24
N ILE A 45 -1.58 7.42 -10.53
CA ILE A 45 -2.39 7.19 -9.32
C ILE A 45 -2.03 8.23 -8.25
N GLU A 46 -0.74 8.43 -7.97
CA GLU A 46 -0.27 9.39 -6.97
C GLU A 46 -0.71 10.82 -7.31
N LEU A 47 -0.60 11.22 -8.59
CA LEU A 47 -1.06 12.53 -9.05
C LEU A 47 -2.57 12.69 -8.88
N TYR A 48 -3.37 11.68 -9.20
CA TYR A 48 -4.82 11.74 -9.01
C TYR A 48 -5.21 11.81 -7.54
N MET A 49 -4.54 11.05 -6.67
CA MET A 49 -4.74 11.15 -5.22
C MET A 49 -4.41 12.56 -4.71
N ALA A 50 -3.31 13.15 -5.17
CA ALA A 50 -2.94 14.51 -4.79
C ALA A 50 -3.92 15.59 -5.32
N CYS A 51 -4.64 15.29 -6.40
CA CYS A 51 -5.66 16.17 -6.98
C CYS A 51 -7.08 15.90 -6.47
N GLY A 52 -7.33 14.82 -5.72
CA GLY A 52 -8.67 14.38 -5.35
C GLY A 52 -9.52 13.88 -6.53
N ASN A 53 -8.90 13.37 -7.60
CA ASN A 53 -9.61 12.86 -8.77
C ASN A 53 -10.01 11.38 -8.57
N ASN A 54 -11.09 11.20 -7.83
CA ASN A 54 -11.52 9.91 -7.27
C ASN A 54 -11.92 8.88 -8.34
N ALA A 55 -12.65 9.30 -9.38
CA ALA A 55 -13.17 8.39 -10.42
C ALA A 55 -12.06 7.76 -11.28
N GLU A 56 -10.96 8.48 -11.48
CA GLU A 56 -9.88 8.02 -12.34
C GLU A 56 -8.92 7.06 -11.61
N ILE A 57 -8.77 7.17 -10.28
CA ILE A 57 -7.88 6.29 -9.49
C ILE A 57 -8.29 4.84 -9.65
N GLU A 58 -9.58 4.52 -9.51
CA GLU A 58 -10.05 3.14 -9.62
C GLU A 58 -9.82 2.56 -11.01
N THR A 59 -9.99 3.38 -12.06
CA THR A 59 -9.72 2.97 -13.44
C THR A 59 -8.24 2.60 -13.63
N VAL A 60 -7.32 3.45 -13.15
CA VAL A 60 -5.87 3.20 -13.28
C VAL A 60 -5.42 2.01 -12.43
N VAL A 61 -5.92 1.87 -11.21
CA VAL A 61 -5.64 0.70 -10.36
C VAL A 61 -6.12 -0.59 -11.02
N ASN A 62 -7.30 -0.57 -11.64
CA ASN A 62 -7.84 -1.74 -12.35
C ASN A 62 -7.01 -2.08 -13.59
N ASP A 63 -6.49 -1.08 -14.32
CA ASP A 63 -5.59 -1.29 -15.46
C ASP A 63 -4.29 -1.99 -15.02
N VAL A 64 -3.65 -1.48 -13.96
CA VAL A 64 -2.45 -2.11 -13.37
C VAL A 64 -2.76 -3.53 -12.87
N SER A 65 -3.87 -3.73 -12.17
CA SER A 65 -4.25 -5.04 -11.63
C SER A 65 -4.43 -6.10 -12.73
N LYS A 66 -4.95 -5.69 -13.89
CA LYS A 66 -5.18 -6.57 -15.05
C LYS A 66 -3.89 -6.87 -15.81
N ASN A 67 -3.01 -5.89 -15.98
CA ASN A 67 -1.89 -5.99 -16.92
C ASN A 67 -0.52 -6.21 -16.29
N ALA A 68 -0.34 -5.93 -15.00
CA ALA A 68 0.93 -6.19 -14.31
C ALA A 68 1.23 -7.70 -14.25
N ARG A 69 2.50 -8.04 -14.50
CA ARG A 69 3.02 -9.41 -14.66
C ARG A 69 3.13 -10.17 -13.35
N THR A 70 3.51 -9.48 -12.27
CA THR A 70 3.76 -10.08 -10.96
C THR A 70 2.81 -9.53 -9.90
N LEU A 71 2.74 -10.18 -8.74
CA LEU A 71 2.00 -9.64 -7.61
C LEU A 71 2.69 -8.39 -7.07
N GLU A 72 4.02 -8.41 -7.01
CA GLU A 72 4.89 -7.34 -6.53
C GLU A 72 4.67 -6.04 -7.30
N ASP A 73 4.45 -6.14 -8.62
CA ASP A 73 4.13 -5.01 -9.49
C ASP A 73 2.72 -4.44 -9.23
N LYS A 74 1.79 -5.27 -8.74
CA LYS A 74 0.41 -4.86 -8.41
C LYS A 74 0.31 -4.22 -7.03
N LEU A 75 1.14 -4.63 -6.08
CA LEU A 75 1.10 -4.18 -4.68
C LEU A 75 1.08 -2.65 -4.51
N PRO A 76 1.91 -1.86 -5.22
CA PRO A 76 1.83 -0.40 -5.09
C PRO A 76 0.47 0.18 -5.51
N ALA A 77 -0.15 -0.32 -6.59
CA ALA A 77 -1.47 0.14 -7.01
C ALA A 77 -2.57 -0.30 -6.02
N MET A 78 -2.49 -1.54 -5.53
CA MET A 78 -3.41 -2.07 -4.52
C MET A 78 -3.32 -1.28 -3.21
N LEU A 79 -2.11 -0.97 -2.73
CA LEU A 79 -1.90 -0.14 -1.57
C LEU A 79 -2.50 1.26 -1.76
N ASN A 80 -2.27 1.90 -2.91
CA ASN A 80 -2.87 3.20 -3.19
C ASN A 80 -4.41 3.14 -3.19
N LYS A 81 -5.03 2.04 -3.65
CA LYS A 81 -6.48 1.85 -3.52
C LYS A 81 -6.93 1.76 -2.05
N VAL A 82 -6.18 1.06 -1.18
CA VAL A 82 -6.45 1.05 0.27
C VAL A 82 -6.40 2.47 0.84
N ILE A 83 -5.36 3.23 0.50
CA ILE A 83 -5.18 4.61 0.99
C ILE A 83 -6.29 5.51 0.47
N PHE A 84 -6.66 5.37 -0.79
CA PHE A 84 -7.75 6.10 -1.43
C PHE A 84 -9.09 5.85 -0.72
N LEU A 85 -9.48 4.59 -0.49
CA LEU A 85 -10.70 4.26 0.26
C LEU A 85 -10.66 4.87 1.68
N GLY A 86 -9.50 4.83 2.34
CA GLY A 86 -9.32 5.49 3.63
C GLY A 86 -9.49 7.01 3.57
N SER A 87 -9.03 7.67 2.50
CA SER A 87 -9.21 9.12 2.30
C SER A 87 -10.67 9.52 2.06
N MET A 88 -11.49 8.58 1.60
CA MET A 88 -12.94 8.73 1.44
C MET A 88 -13.73 8.35 2.70
N CYS A 89 -13.06 8.14 3.84
CA CYS A 89 -13.64 7.61 5.08
C CYS A 89 -14.32 6.23 4.92
N GLN A 90 -14.06 5.51 3.83
CA GLN A 90 -14.58 4.17 3.56
C GLN A 90 -13.72 3.11 4.26
N TYR A 91 -13.52 3.28 5.58
CA TYR A 91 -12.57 2.47 6.37
C TYR A 91 -12.89 0.97 6.36
N ALA A 92 -14.17 0.60 6.39
CA ALA A 92 -14.60 -0.79 6.34
C ALA A 92 -14.20 -1.47 5.03
N GLU A 93 -14.38 -0.76 3.90
CA GLU A 93 -14.02 -1.22 2.56
C GLU A 93 -12.49 -1.25 2.39
N ALA A 94 -11.79 -0.23 2.88
CA ALA A 94 -10.33 -0.17 2.89
C ALA A 94 -9.72 -1.37 3.63
N ILE A 95 -10.24 -1.70 4.82
CA ILE A 95 -9.79 -2.86 5.61
C ILE A 95 -10.13 -4.18 4.91
N THR A 96 -11.32 -4.29 4.30
CA THR A 96 -11.74 -5.50 3.58
C THR A 96 -10.84 -5.74 2.37
N TYR A 97 -10.57 -4.69 1.59
CA TYR A 97 -9.67 -4.77 0.44
C TYR A 97 -8.22 -5.02 0.86
N ALA A 98 -7.71 -4.37 1.90
CA ALA A 98 -6.38 -4.65 2.44
C ALA A 98 -6.26 -6.11 2.92
N THR A 99 -7.31 -6.67 3.52
CA THR A 99 -7.35 -8.07 3.94
C THR A 99 -7.17 -9.02 2.78
N SER A 100 -7.85 -8.79 1.65
CA SER A 100 -7.68 -9.64 0.46
C SER A 100 -6.28 -9.50 -0.13
N VAL A 101 -5.69 -8.30 -0.15
CA VAL A 101 -4.32 -8.07 -0.63
C VAL A 101 -3.29 -8.78 0.25
N VAL A 102 -3.45 -8.74 1.57
CA VAL A 102 -2.58 -9.46 2.52
C VAL A 102 -2.68 -10.98 2.32
N GLN A 103 -3.88 -11.50 2.04
CA GLN A 103 -4.11 -12.91 1.70
C GLN A 103 -3.44 -13.31 0.38
N LEU A 104 -3.50 -12.47 -0.66
CA LEU A 104 -2.77 -12.70 -1.91
C LEU A 104 -1.26 -12.78 -1.69
N CYS A 105 -0.74 -12.07 -0.69
CA CYS A 105 0.67 -12.16 -0.30
C CYS A 105 1.03 -13.43 0.48
N GLY A 106 0.07 -14.31 0.78
CA GLY A 106 0.26 -15.50 1.61
C GLY A 106 0.33 -15.21 3.11
N LYS A 107 -0.18 -14.05 3.54
CA LYS A 107 -0.26 -13.67 4.96
C LYS A 107 -1.72 -13.58 5.39
N SER A 108 -1.96 -13.62 6.69
CA SER A 108 -3.30 -13.43 7.25
C SER A 108 -3.47 -12.01 7.78
N LEU A 109 -4.70 -11.52 7.71
CA LEU A 109 -5.19 -10.37 8.47
C LEU A 109 -6.57 -10.77 9.00
N PRO A 110 -6.69 -11.12 10.29
CA PRO A 110 -7.97 -11.57 10.84
C PRO A 110 -8.96 -10.40 10.89
N LYS A 111 -10.22 -10.65 10.53
CA LYS A 111 -11.28 -9.63 10.62
C LYS A 111 -11.51 -9.15 12.05
N ASN A 112 -11.49 -10.08 13.01
CA ASN A 112 -11.62 -9.86 14.44
C ASN A 112 -10.61 -10.78 15.17
N PRO A 113 -9.40 -10.31 15.49
CA PRO A 113 -8.44 -11.10 16.24
C PRO A 113 -8.93 -11.35 17.66
N GLY A 114 -8.90 -12.60 18.10
CA GLY A 114 -9.27 -12.98 19.46
C GLY A 114 -8.21 -12.57 20.48
N SER A 115 -8.61 -12.34 21.73
CA SER A 115 -7.72 -11.96 22.84
C SER A 115 -6.57 -12.95 23.04
N LEU A 116 -6.86 -14.26 22.97
CA LEU A 116 -5.84 -15.31 23.09
C LEU A 116 -4.79 -15.24 21.98
N GLN A 117 -5.20 -15.01 20.73
CA GLN A 117 -4.27 -14.87 19.60
C GLN A 117 -3.35 -13.66 19.79
N ILE A 118 -3.90 -12.53 20.25
CA ILE A 118 -3.14 -11.32 20.55
C ILE A 118 -2.13 -11.58 21.68
N MET A 119 -2.54 -12.27 22.75
CA MET A 119 -1.65 -12.59 23.87
C MET A 119 -0.49 -13.50 23.45
N ILE A 120 -0.77 -14.53 22.64
CA ILE A 120 0.27 -15.41 22.09
C ILE A 120 1.28 -14.59 21.27
N MET A 121 0.77 -13.74 20.37
CA MET A 121 1.58 -12.88 19.52
C MET A 121 2.43 -11.89 20.33
N LEU A 122 1.82 -11.22 21.30
CA LEU A 122 2.51 -10.29 22.21
C LEU A 122 3.63 -10.99 22.97
N SER A 123 3.39 -12.22 23.47
CA SER A 123 4.41 -13.00 24.16
C SER A 123 5.61 -13.30 23.26
N SER A 124 5.37 -13.63 21.98
CA SER A 124 6.43 -13.91 21.01
C SER A 124 7.27 -12.67 20.70
N ILE A 125 6.63 -11.51 20.54
CA ILE A 125 7.31 -10.24 20.26
C ILE A 125 8.11 -9.79 21.47
N ARG A 126 7.57 -9.92 22.69
CA ARG A 126 8.32 -9.63 23.92
C ARG A 126 9.61 -10.45 24.00
N ARG A 127 9.57 -11.74 23.65
CA ARG A 127 10.76 -12.60 23.62
C ARG A 127 11.74 -12.20 22.51
N LEU A 128 11.25 -11.75 21.35
CA LEU A 128 12.09 -11.24 20.26
C LEU A 128 12.83 -9.97 20.70
N VAL A 129 12.08 -8.99 21.20
CA VAL A 129 12.61 -7.68 21.61
C VAL A 129 13.52 -7.79 22.82
N ALA A 130 13.22 -8.66 23.79
CA ALA A 130 14.08 -8.87 24.96
C ALA A 130 15.48 -9.45 24.62
N ARG A 131 15.68 -9.93 23.38
CA ARG A 131 16.98 -10.41 22.89
C ARG A 131 17.77 -9.34 22.14
N LEU A 132 17.14 -8.21 21.82
CA LEU A 132 17.78 -7.11 21.11
C LEU A 132 18.42 -6.15 22.10
N THR A 133 19.66 -5.77 21.86
CA THR A 133 20.30 -4.64 22.53
C THR A 133 20.02 -3.34 21.78
N ASP A 134 20.26 -2.19 22.43
CA ASP A 134 20.13 -0.88 21.76
C ASP A 134 21.02 -0.79 20.51
N ASP A 135 22.24 -1.35 20.59
CA ASP A 135 23.18 -1.45 19.47
C ASP A 135 22.64 -2.29 18.31
N ASP A 136 21.94 -3.40 18.61
CA ASP A 136 21.32 -4.24 17.60
C ASP A 136 20.20 -3.51 16.88
N ILE A 137 19.39 -2.73 17.62
CA ILE A 137 18.28 -1.93 17.07
C ILE A 137 18.82 -0.88 16.09
N VAL A 138 19.92 -0.20 16.45
CA VAL A 138 20.55 0.81 15.56
C VAL A 138 21.14 0.16 14.30
N LYS A 139 21.61 -1.10 14.41
CA LYS A 139 22.20 -1.87 13.30
C LYS A 139 21.17 -2.68 12.50
N LEU A 140 19.87 -2.57 12.81
CA LEU A 140 18.84 -3.30 12.07
C LEU A 140 18.92 -2.98 10.57
N PRO A 141 18.91 -3.99 9.70
CA PRO A 141 19.02 -3.78 8.27
C PRO A 141 17.79 -3.05 7.75
N VAL A 142 18.00 -2.20 6.75
CA VAL A 142 16.89 -1.58 6.01
C VAL A 142 16.15 -2.68 5.25
N ILE A 143 14.82 -2.69 5.31
CA ILE A 143 13.97 -3.62 4.57
C ILE A 143 14.21 -3.43 3.06
N THR A 144 14.81 -4.43 2.42
CA THR A 144 15.09 -4.42 0.97
C THR A 144 14.03 -5.14 0.15
N ASP A 145 13.30 -6.09 0.75
CA ASP A 145 12.23 -6.84 0.08
C ASP A 145 11.01 -5.94 -0.15
N LYS A 146 10.66 -5.75 -1.43
CA LYS A 146 9.53 -4.91 -1.85
C LYS A 146 8.20 -5.40 -1.28
N LYS A 147 7.96 -6.71 -1.28
CA LYS A 147 6.72 -7.31 -0.78
C LYS A 147 6.59 -7.11 0.73
N VAL A 148 7.67 -7.28 1.48
CA VAL A 148 7.69 -7.01 2.94
C VAL A 148 7.40 -5.53 3.21
N LYS A 149 8.02 -4.61 2.46
CA LYS A 149 7.75 -3.18 2.57
C LYS A 149 6.26 -2.83 2.35
N TYR A 150 5.63 -3.38 1.30
CA TYR A 150 4.21 -3.13 1.05
C TYR A 150 3.30 -3.78 2.09
N LEU A 151 3.63 -4.96 2.60
CA LEU A 151 2.89 -5.60 3.69
C LEU A 151 2.95 -4.76 4.97
N LEU A 152 4.13 -4.24 5.32
CA LEU A 152 4.30 -3.38 6.48
C LEU A 152 3.44 -2.12 6.38
N GLU A 153 3.46 -1.47 5.21
CA GLU A 153 2.65 -0.28 4.94
C GLU A 153 1.14 -0.62 4.99
N LEU A 154 0.71 -1.75 4.43
CA LEU A 154 -0.68 -2.21 4.53
C LEU A 154 -1.12 -2.40 5.99
N TYR A 155 -0.32 -3.07 6.82
CA TYR A 155 -0.64 -3.25 8.24
C TYR A 155 -0.70 -1.90 8.98
N SER A 156 0.19 -0.96 8.67
CA SER A 156 0.17 0.39 9.24
C SER A 156 -1.12 1.15 8.88
N ARG A 157 -1.52 1.10 7.61
CA ARG A 157 -2.78 1.73 7.14
C ARG A 157 -4.00 1.09 7.77
N VAL A 158 -4.09 -0.24 7.79
CA VAL A 158 -5.19 -0.96 8.44
C VAL A 158 -5.26 -0.64 9.93
N GLY A 159 -4.12 -0.59 10.64
CA GLY A 159 -4.09 -0.21 12.06
C GLY A 159 -4.64 1.19 12.31
N SER A 160 -4.32 2.14 11.43
CA SER A 160 -4.85 3.51 11.47
C SER A 160 -6.37 3.52 11.26
N TYR A 161 -6.88 2.82 10.25
CA TYR A 161 -8.32 2.73 9.97
C TYR A 161 -9.09 1.95 11.04
N ALA A 162 -8.47 0.94 11.64
CA ALA A 162 -9.04 0.22 12.78
C ALA A 162 -9.21 1.15 13.99
N THR A 163 -8.29 2.09 14.20
CA THR A 163 -8.41 3.13 15.25
C THR A 163 -9.60 4.04 14.97
N MET A 164 -9.80 4.47 13.72
CA MET A 164 -10.94 5.32 13.33
C MET A 164 -12.31 4.61 13.46
N MET A 165 -12.31 3.27 13.57
CA MET A 165 -13.52 2.45 13.71
C MET A 165 -13.66 1.82 15.11
N ASP A 166 -12.87 2.26 16.10
CA ASP A 166 -12.84 1.69 17.46
C ASP A 166 -12.56 0.17 17.52
N ARG A 167 -11.91 -0.38 16.50
CA ARG A 167 -11.52 -1.81 16.42
C ARG A 167 -10.16 -2.04 17.07
N ASN A 168 -10.13 -1.93 18.39
CA ASN A 168 -8.91 -2.01 19.20
C ASN A 168 -8.13 -3.32 19.02
N SER A 169 -8.81 -4.46 18.93
CA SER A 169 -8.16 -5.77 18.74
C SER A 169 -7.41 -5.84 17.41
N LEU A 170 -8.02 -5.36 16.33
CA LEU A 170 -7.42 -5.31 14.99
C LEU A 170 -6.23 -4.36 14.94
N ARG A 171 -6.35 -3.18 15.59
CA ARG A 171 -5.25 -2.22 15.72
C ARG A 171 -4.03 -2.86 16.37
N VAL A 172 -4.21 -3.48 17.54
CA VAL A 172 -3.11 -4.14 18.28
C VAL A 172 -2.50 -5.25 17.44
N TRP A 173 -3.31 -6.08 16.79
CA TRP A 173 -2.83 -7.15 15.93
C TRP A 173 -1.95 -6.63 14.79
N CYS A 174 -2.34 -5.53 14.13
CA CYS A 174 -1.56 -4.92 13.05
C CYS A 174 -0.21 -4.39 13.53
N SER A 175 -0.19 -3.70 14.69
CA SER A 175 1.05 -3.19 15.28
C SER A 175 2.00 -4.32 15.64
N LEU A 176 1.48 -5.40 16.22
CA LEU A 176 2.29 -6.58 16.53
C LEU A 176 2.82 -7.25 15.26
N ARG A 177 2.03 -7.30 14.17
CA ARG A 177 2.46 -7.93 12.91
C ARG A 177 3.53 -7.11 12.19
N ALA A 178 3.43 -5.78 12.27
CA ALA A 178 4.42 -4.87 11.73
C ALA A 178 5.80 -5.12 12.34
N VAL A 179 5.89 -5.26 13.67
CA VAL A 179 7.15 -5.55 14.39
C VAL A 179 7.74 -6.91 14.05
N GLN A 180 6.91 -7.90 13.68
CA GLN A 180 7.41 -9.21 13.25
C GLN A 180 7.95 -9.24 11.82
N LEU A 181 7.66 -8.20 11.02
CA LEU A 181 8.06 -8.12 9.62
C LEU A 181 9.21 -7.13 9.38
N SER A 182 9.44 -6.21 10.31
CA SER A 182 10.65 -5.37 10.39
C SER A 182 11.83 -6.17 10.92
#